data_AF-A0A3M1LVJ1-F1
#
_entry.id   AF-A0A3M1LVJ1-F1
#
_cell.length_a   1.000
_cell.length_b   1.000
_cell.length_c   1.000
_cell.angle_alpha   90.00
_cell.angle_beta   90.00
_cell.angle_gamma   90.00
#
_symmetry.space_group_name_H-M   'P 1'
#
loop_
_entity.id
_entity.type
_entity.pdbx_description
1 polymer ?
#
loop_
_entity_poly.entity_id
_entity_poly.type
_entity_poly.pdbx_seq_one_letter_code
_entity_poly.pdbx_strand_id
1 'polypeptide(L)'
;MRLVLLLLICAGCTGPYLSDLTRKPVVPDYPQPDRTYLVFDPGQGFRVEYFGTGWVWLWAAQAGQLVAGHWQRWDRHRIRMKDGSVSPGGVELCMAFTQRPPETLGVNDWDCKPILRMADQVVAVLKGDAFGLAGTDRPPYRLDACKPPEAFALRRKARC
;
A
#
# COMPACT_ATOMS: atom_id res chain seq x y z
N MET A 1 -4.63 -7.79 -47.30
CA MET A 1 -3.26 -7.81 -46.75
C MET A 1 -3.35 -7.36 -45.29
N ARG A 2 -3.09 -8.26 -44.33
CA ARG A 2 -3.42 -8.11 -42.90
C ARG A 2 -2.41 -7.18 -42.21
N LEU A 3 -2.90 -6.11 -41.58
CA LEU A 3 -2.14 -5.24 -40.69
C LEU A 3 -2.01 -5.96 -39.33
N VAL A 4 -0.84 -6.51 -39.04
CA VAL A 4 -0.53 -7.07 -37.71
C VAL A 4 -0.10 -5.91 -36.82
N LEU A 5 -1.04 -5.39 -36.04
CA LEU A 5 -0.78 -4.43 -34.98
C LEU A 5 -0.11 -5.18 -33.82
N LEU A 6 1.22 -5.15 -33.79
CA LEU A 6 2.02 -5.66 -32.68
C LEU A 6 1.74 -4.78 -31.43
N LEU A 7 0.83 -5.27 -30.59
CA LEU A 7 0.72 -4.89 -29.18
C LEU A 7 2.03 -5.28 -28.48
N LEU A 8 2.99 -4.37 -28.43
CA LEU A 8 4.07 -4.45 -27.46
C LEU A 8 3.49 -4.18 -26.08
N ILE A 9 3.23 -5.28 -25.38
CA ILE A 9 2.94 -5.33 -23.95
C ILE A 9 4.15 -4.72 -23.25
N CYS A 10 4.01 -3.49 -22.74
CA CYS A 10 4.91 -2.97 -21.72
C CYS A 10 4.74 -3.86 -20.48
N ALA A 11 5.56 -4.90 -20.38
CA ALA A 11 5.78 -5.61 -19.13
C ALA A 11 6.24 -4.54 -18.13
N GLY A 12 5.34 -4.15 -17.23
CA GLY A 12 5.63 -3.21 -16.17
C GLY A 12 6.86 -3.71 -15.43
N CYS A 13 7.92 -2.91 -15.42
CA CYS A 13 9.14 -3.19 -14.69
C CYS A 13 8.81 -3.28 -13.19
N THR A 14 8.47 -4.46 -12.70
CA THR A 14 8.32 -4.77 -11.27
C THR A 14 9.61 -5.37 -10.71
N GLY A 15 10.75 -5.01 -11.31
CA GLY A 15 12.06 -5.26 -10.70
C GLY A 15 12.32 -4.26 -9.58
N PRO A 16 13.05 -4.63 -8.52
CA PRO A 16 13.51 -3.67 -7.51
C PRO A 16 14.42 -2.64 -8.13
N TYR A 17 14.20 -1.39 -7.75
CA TYR A 17 14.93 -0.27 -8.30
C TYR A 17 15.99 0.13 -7.29
N LEU A 18 17.18 0.48 -7.78
CA LEU A 18 18.24 1.07 -6.94
C LEU A 18 17.72 2.31 -6.17
N SER A 19 16.69 2.99 -6.68
CA SER A 19 16.03 4.09 -6.00
C SER A 19 15.34 3.70 -4.69
N ASP A 20 15.06 2.42 -4.45
CA ASP A 20 14.50 1.98 -3.18
C ASP A 20 15.53 2.08 -2.06
N LEU A 21 16.82 1.88 -2.36
CA LEU A 21 17.91 1.98 -1.37
C LEU A 21 18.11 3.40 -0.82
N THR A 22 17.59 4.41 -1.50
CA THR A 22 17.74 5.82 -1.10
C THR A 22 16.50 6.39 -0.43
N ARG A 23 15.41 5.62 -0.34
CA ARG A 23 14.17 6.06 0.32
C ARG A 23 14.38 6.20 1.82
N LYS A 24 13.84 7.28 2.39
CA LYS A 24 13.88 7.57 3.82
C LYS A 24 12.45 7.82 4.32
N PRO A 25 11.66 6.77 4.59
CA PRO A 25 10.30 6.92 5.07
C PRO A 25 10.24 7.72 6.37
N VAL A 26 9.22 8.58 6.49
CA VAL A 26 8.96 9.34 7.73
C VAL A 26 8.26 8.50 8.82
N VAL A 27 7.85 7.29 8.46
CA VAL A 27 7.32 6.25 9.35
C VAL A 27 8.05 4.94 9.03
N PRO A 28 9.28 4.75 9.56
CA PRO A 28 10.16 3.66 9.16
C PRO A 28 9.72 2.28 9.67
N ASP A 29 8.85 2.23 10.67
CA ASP A 29 8.31 1.02 11.27
C ASP A 29 7.04 0.49 10.58
N TYR A 30 6.56 1.16 9.53
CA TYR A 30 5.41 0.72 8.74
C TYR A 30 5.61 -0.70 8.14
N PRO A 31 4.56 -1.55 8.11
CA PRO A 31 3.27 -1.44 8.79
C PRO A 31 3.30 -2.09 10.17
N GLN A 32 2.73 -1.48 11.20
CA GLN A 32 2.53 -2.09 12.52
C GLN A 32 1.04 -2.40 12.72
N PRO A 33 0.70 -3.51 13.41
CA PRO A 33 -0.67 -3.72 13.85
C PRO A 33 -1.08 -2.62 14.85
N ASP A 34 -2.39 -2.43 14.98
CA ASP A 34 -3.02 -1.41 15.82
C ASP A 34 -2.60 0.03 15.48
N ARG A 35 -2.50 0.33 14.18
CA ARG A 35 -2.14 1.67 13.68
C ARG A 35 -3.01 2.08 12.50
N THR A 36 -3.39 3.36 12.48
CA THR A 36 -3.96 4.01 11.30
C THR A 36 -2.90 4.86 10.61
N TYR A 37 -2.69 4.66 9.32
CA TYR A 37 -1.76 5.41 8.49
C TYR A 37 -2.52 6.32 7.55
N LEU A 38 -1.98 7.53 7.36
CA LEU A 38 -2.34 8.37 6.23
C LEU A 38 -1.30 8.18 5.15
N VAL A 39 -1.75 7.80 3.97
CA VAL A 39 -0.92 7.55 2.80
C VAL A 39 -1.28 8.56 1.72
N PHE A 40 -0.27 9.04 0.98
CA PHE A 40 -0.46 9.98 -0.11
C PHE A 40 0.23 9.49 -1.37
N ASP A 41 -0.51 9.51 -2.48
CA ASP A 41 0.01 9.27 -3.82
C ASP A 41 -0.43 10.45 -4.73
N PRO A 42 0.46 11.07 -5.53
CA PRO A 42 0.06 12.21 -6.36
C PRO A 42 -1.03 11.91 -7.40
N GLY A 43 -1.15 10.66 -7.86
CA GLY A 43 -2.19 10.25 -8.81
C GLY A 43 -3.53 9.89 -8.16
N GLN A 44 -3.52 9.54 -6.87
CA GLN A 44 -4.71 9.09 -6.13
C GLN A 44 -5.09 9.96 -4.93
N GLY A 45 -4.26 10.93 -4.54
CA GLY A 45 -4.46 11.73 -3.34
C GLY A 45 -4.28 10.94 -2.04
N PHE A 46 -4.96 11.39 -0.99
CA PHE A 46 -4.94 10.77 0.33
C PHE A 46 -5.80 9.50 0.39
N ARG A 47 -5.30 8.51 1.13
CA ARG A 47 -6.05 7.35 1.62
C ARG A 47 -5.65 7.04 3.05
N VAL A 48 -6.59 6.49 3.79
CA VAL A 48 -6.42 6.07 5.19
C VAL A 48 -6.42 4.55 5.23
N GLU A 49 -5.39 3.98 5.88
CA GLU A 49 -5.23 2.54 6.03
C GLU A 49 -5.15 2.21 7.52
N TYR A 50 -6.11 1.45 8.05
CA TYR A 50 -6.00 0.88 9.40
C TYR A 50 -5.50 -0.56 9.32
N PHE A 51 -4.43 -0.88 10.05
CA PHE A 51 -3.86 -2.21 10.15
C PHE A 51 -4.22 -2.81 11.51
N GLY A 52 -5.13 -3.77 11.52
CA GLY A 52 -5.39 -4.64 12.67
C GLY A 52 -4.53 -5.90 12.63
N THR A 53 -4.82 -6.84 13.52
CA THR A 53 -4.13 -8.15 13.55
C THR A 53 -4.57 -9.01 12.36
N GLY A 54 -3.76 -9.03 11.29
CA GLY A 54 -4.02 -9.80 10.06
C GLY A 54 -5.09 -9.21 9.12
N TRP A 55 -5.72 -8.10 9.51
CA TRP A 55 -6.74 -7.39 8.74
C TRP A 55 -6.31 -5.96 8.43
N VAL A 56 -6.73 -5.47 7.27
CA VAL A 56 -6.50 -4.09 6.82
C VAL A 56 -7.82 -3.49 6.34
N TRP A 57 -8.05 -2.23 6.68
CA TRP A 57 -9.20 -1.46 6.21
C TRP A 57 -8.71 -0.24 5.45
N LEU A 58 -9.19 -0.09 4.23
CA LEU A 58 -8.86 0.99 3.32
C LEU A 58 -10.05 1.93 3.19
N TRP A 59 -9.77 3.21 3.41
CA TRP A 59 -10.68 4.32 3.15
C TRP A 59 -10.01 5.28 2.18
N ALA A 60 -10.52 5.35 0.96
CA ALA A 60 -9.98 6.21 -0.10
C ALA A 60 -11.09 7.03 -0.76
N ALA A 61 -10.73 8.22 -1.26
CA ALA A 61 -11.67 9.12 -1.92
C ALA A 61 -12.33 8.49 -3.16
N GLN A 62 -11.61 7.68 -3.93
CA GLN A 62 -12.16 7.03 -5.14
C GLN A 62 -13.01 5.79 -4.84
N ALA A 63 -12.83 5.15 -3.69
CA ALA A 63 -13.48 3.87 -3.41
C ALA A 63 -14.97 4.04 -3.10
N GLY A 64 -15.39 5.19 -2.58
CA GLY A 64 -16.78 5.48 -2.18
C GLY A 64 -17.28 4.70 -0.96
N GLN A 65 -16.63 3.59 -0.61
CA GLN A 65 -16.93 2.71 0.53
C GLN A 65 -15.63 2.28 1.23
N LEU A 66 -15.76 1.73 2.45
CA LEU A 66 -14.64 1.07 3.12
C LEU A 66 -14.37 -0.29 2.47
N VAL A 67 -13.10 -0.61 2.31
CA VAL A 67 -12.67 -1.90 1.76
C VAL A 67 -11.85 -2.61 2.82
N ALA A 68 -12.34 -3.74 3.30
CA ALA A 68 -11.61 -4.60 4.22
C ALA A 68 -10.85 -5.70 3.45
N GLY A 69 -9.78 -6.19 4.05
CA GLY A 69 -8.98 -7.26 3.50
C GLY A 69 -7.97 -7.81 4.49
N HIS A 70 -7.07 -8.64 3.98
CA HIS A 70 -5.99 -9.24 4.74
C HIS A 70 -4.66 -8.59 4.41
N TRP A 71 -3.74 -8.60 5.36
CA TRP A 71 -2.35 -8.21 5.11
C TRP A 71 -1.36 -9.18 5.75
N GLN A 72 -0.21 -9.35 5.11
CA GLN A 72 0.91 -10.16 5.60
C GLN A 72 2.24 -9.57 5.14
N ARG A 73 3.31 -9.95 5.84
CA ARG A 73 4.68 -9.66 5.43
C ARG A 73 5.31 -10.90 4.84
N TRP A 74 5.86 -10.81 3.63
CA TRP A 74 6.54 -11.91 2.96
C TRP A 74 8.01 -11.57 2.71
N ASP A 75 8.92 -12.47 3.07
CA ASP A 75 10.35 -12.33 2.79
C ASP A 75 10.73 -13.08 1.50
N ARG A 76 10.12 -12.65 0.39
CA ARG A 76 10.30 -13.28 -0.93
C ARG A 76 10.82 -12.31 -1.99
N HIS A 77 11.00 -11.03 -1.66
CA HIS A 77 11.49 -10.05 -2.62
C HIS A 77 12.95 -10.32 -2.97
N ARG A 78 13.27 -10.24 -4.26
CA ARG A 78 14.60 -10.52 -4.80
C ARG A 78 15.03 -9.41 -5.75
N ILE A 79 16.24 -8.89 -5.59
CA ILE A 79 16.86 -7.86 -6.44
C ILE A 79 17.81 -8.47 -7.44
N ARG A 80 17.52 -8.25 -8.72
CA ARG A 80 18.47 -8.54 -9.77
C ARG A 80 19.46 -7.39 -9.88
N MET A 81 20.72 -7.68 -9.61
CA MET A 81 21.83 -6.74 -9.69
C MET A 81 22.29 -6.58 -11.15
N LYS A 82 23.06 -5.52 -11.43
CA LYS A 82 23.57 -5.24 -12.79
C LYS A 82 24.49 -6.35 -13.32
N ASP A 83 25.15 -7.09 -12.44
CA ASP A 83 26.00 -8.24 -12.77
C ASP A 83 25.20 -9.54 -12.99
N GLY A 84 23.87 -9.48 -12.95
CA GLY A 84 22.97 -10.61 -13.13
C GLY A 84 22.72 -11.44 -11.86
N SER A 85 23.43 -11.16 -10.76
CA SER A 85 23.21 -11.82 -9.48
C SER A 85 21.86 -11.44 -8.85
N VAL A 86 21.40 -12.25 -7.90
CA VAL A 86 20.14 -12.03 -7.17
C VAL A 86 20.44 -11.86 -5.69
N SER A 87 20.11 -10.68 -5.14
CA SER A 87 20.19 -10.37 -3.72
C SER A 87 18.81 -10.45 -3.07
N PRO A 88 18.68 -10.74 -1.76
CA PRO A 88 17.46 -10.42 -1.04
C PRO A 88 17.09 -8.94 -1.23
N GLY A 89 15.83 -8.68 -1.59
CA GLY A 89 15.30 -7.33 -1.78
C GLY A 89 14.50 -6.79 -0.61
N GLY A 90 14.47 -7.57 0.47
CA GLY A 90 13.78 -7.23 1.69
C GLY A 90 12.36 -7.78 1.76
N VAL A 91 11.63 -7.27 2.73
CA VAL A 91 10.28 -7.74 3.06
C VAL A 91 9.25 -7.01 2.21
N GLU A 92 8.31 -7.75 1.65
CA GLU A 92 7.11 -7.25 0.97
C GLU A 92 5.94 -7.14 1.94
N LEU A 93 5.12 -6.11 1.74
CA LEU A 93 3.77 -6.05 2.28
C LEU A 93 2.84 -6.56 1.21
N CYS A 94 2.09 -7.60 1.55
CA CYS A 94 1.10 -8.23 0.70
C CYS A 94 -0.28 -7.95 1.26
N MET A 95 -1.17 -7.42 0.44
CA MET A 95 -2.56 -7.15 0.82
C MET A 95 -3.52 -7.84 -0.14
N ALA A 96 -4.62 -8.36 0.40
CA ALA A 96 -5.70 -8.96 -0.36
C ALA A 96 -7.04 -8.37 0.09
N PHE A 97 -7.61 -7.47 -0.71
CA PHE A 97 -8.88 -6.81 -0.42
C PHE A 97 -10.06 -7.72 -0.79
N THR A 98 -10.34 -8.67 0.09
CA THR A 98 -11.39 -9.68 -0.07
C THR A 98 -11.93 -10.10 1.30
N GLN A 99 -13.13 -10.66 1.31
CA GLN A 99 -13.77 -11.25 2.51
C GLN A 99 -13.48 -12.75 2.64
N ARG A 100 -12.79 -13.35 1.66
CA ARG A 100 -12.43 -14.76 1.70
C ARG A 100 -11.38 -15.01 2.80
N PRO A 101 -11.47 -16.13 3.55
CA PRO A 101 -10.47 -16.48 4.56
C PRO A 101 -9.06 -16.57 3.98
N PRO A 102 -8.02 -16.11 4.68
CA PRO A 102 -6.65 -16.02 4.16
C PRO A 102 -6.07 -17.38 3.75
N GLU A 103 -6.45 -18.47 4.41
CA GLU A 103 -6.06 -19.84 4.08
C GLU A 103 -6.59 -20.35 2.74
N THR A 104 -7.59 -19.67 2.18
CA THR A 104 -8.17 -19.99 0.86
C THR A 104 -7.57 -19.16 -0.28
N LEU A 105 -6.67 -18.21 0.05
CA LEU A 105 -6.06 -17.31 -0.92
C LEU A 105 -4.84 -17.94 -1.59
N GLY A 106 -4.86 -17.97 -2.91
CA GLY A 106 -3.72 -18.36 -3.73
C GLY A 106 -2.70 -17.23 -3.86
N VAL A 107 -1.52 -17.53 -4.42
CA VAL A 107 -0.42 -16.55 -4.50
C VAL A 107 -0.78 -15.30 -5.32
N ASN A 108 -1.69 -15.43 -6.29
CA ASN A 108 -2.14 -14.35 -7.17
C ASN A 108 -3.26 -13.50 -6.58
N ASP A 109 -3.82 -13.89 -5.42
CA ASP A 109 -4.84 -13.10 -4.72
C ASP A 109 -4.23 -11.92 -3.94
N TRP A 110 -2.90 -11.90 -3.80
CA TRP A 110 -2.16 -10.92 -3.01
C TRP A 110 -1.49 -9.88 -3.92
N ASP A 111 -1.75 -8.60 -3.66
CA ASP A 111 -0.96 -7.49 -4.21
C ASP A 111 0.23 -7.24 -3.29
N CYS A 112 1.42 -7.68 -3.71
CA CYS A 112 2.66 -7.59 -2.95
C CYS A 112 3.57 -6.49 -3.48
N LYS A 113 4.03 -5.61 -2.57
CA LYS A 113 4.97 -4.53 -2.90
C LYS A 113 6.05 -4.43 -1.83
N PRO A 114 7.27 -3.99 -2.19
CA PRO A 114 8.33 -3.75 -1.21
C PRO A 114 7.86 -2.80 -0.10
N ILE A 115 8.02 -3.18 1.17
CA ILE A 115 7.58 -2.36 2.32
C ILE A 115 8.16 -0.95 2.23
N LEU A 116 9.43 -0.82 1.83
CA LEU A 116 10.11 0.46 1.78
C LEU A 116 9.45 1.46 0.81
N ARG A 117 8.86 0.98 -0.29
CA ARG A 117 8.09 1.82 -1.23
C ARG A 117 6.77 2.27 -0.63
N MET A 118 6.08 1.35 0.04
CA MET A 118 4.79 1.64 0.66
C MET A 118 4.95 2.59 1.86
N ALA A 119 5.95 2.34 2.70
CA ALA A 119 6.34 3.22 3.81
C ALA A 119 6.69 4.63 3.31
N ASP A 120 7.33 4.74 2.15
CA ASP A 120 7.63 6.02 1.51
C ASP A 120 6.41 6.70 0.88
N GLN A 121 5.20 6.13 0.96
CA GLN A 121 3.94 6.84 0.67
C GLN A 121 3.27 7.35 1.95
N VAL A 122 3.64 6.83 3.12
CA VAL A 122 3.06 7.22 4.40
C VAL A 122 3.48 8.65 4.76
N VAL A 123 2.51 9.47 5.15
CA VAL A 123 2.71 10.88 5.51
C VAL A 123 2.35 11.19 6.96
N ALA A 124 1.57 10.34 7.62
CA ALA A 124 1.25 10.44 9.03
C ALA A 124 0.80 9.07 9.59
N VAL A 125 0.77 8.96 10.93
CA VAL A 125 0.33 7.75 11.63
C VAL A 125 -0.34 8.14 12.95
N LEU A 126 -1.40 7.40 13.29
CA LEU A 126 -2.12 7.45 14.56
C LEU A 126 -2.08 6.07 15.23
N LYS A 127 -2.26 6.05 16.55
CA LYS A 127 -2.41 4.80 17.33
C LYS A 127 -3.85 4.31 17.22
N GLY A 128 -4.03 2.99 17.16
CA GLY A 128 -5.35 2.38 17.20
C GLY A 128 -6.11 2.51 15.89
N ASP A 129 -7.39 2.17 15.95
CA ASP A 129 -8.38 2.45 14.91
C ASP A 129 -8.98 3.85 15.12
N ALA A 130 -8.22 4.89 14.75
CA ALA A 130 -8.56 6.27 15.07
C ALA A 130 -9.90 6.76 14.47
N PHE A 131 -10.42 6.05 13.48
CA PHE A 131 -11.67 6.38 12.79
C PHE A 131 -12.74 5.29 12.93
N GLY A 132 -12.49 4.23 13.71
CA GLY A 132 -13.42 3.12 13.88
C GLY A 132 -13.68 2.31 12.61
N LEU A 133 -12.73 2.27 11.66
CA LEU A 133 -12.87 1.62 10.36
C LEU A 133 -13.19 0.12 10.46
N ALA A 134 -12.70 -0.56 11.50
CA ALA A 134 -12.95 -1.98 11.71
C ALA A 134 -14.38 -2.29 12.17
N GLY A 135 -15.07 -1.30 12.75
CA GLY A 135 -16.40 -1.45 13.33
C GLY A 135 -17.56 -1.05 12.40
N THR A 136 -17.28 -0.68 11.16
CA THR A 136 -18.30 -0.15 10.23
C THR A 136 -18.03 -0.53 8.78
N ASP A 137 -19.09 -0.53 7.97
CA ASP A 137 -19.06 -0.72 6.52
C ASP A 137 -18.93 0.59 5.74
N ARG A 138 -19.11 1.74 6.41
CA ARG A 138 -19.16 3.06 5.78
C ARG A 138 -18.06 3.97 6.31
N PRO A 139 -17.45 4.79 5.43
CA PRO A 139 -16.47 5.75 5.88
C PRO A 139 -17.13 6.78 6.81
N PRO A 140 -16.40 7.30 7.82
CA PRO A 140 -16.96 8.26 8.78
C PRO A 140 -17.45 9.54 8.10
N TYR A 141 -16.84 9.89 6.97
CA TYR A 141 -17.24 10.96 6.07
C TYR A 141 -16.58 10.76 4.70
N ARG A 142 -16.93 11.61 3.72
CA ARG A 142 -16.28 11.60 2.40
C ARG A 142 -14.85 12.13 2.50
N LEU A 143 -13.86 11.31 2.16
CA LEU A 143 -12.47 11.75 2.10
C LEU A 143 -12.25 12.68 0.90
N ASP A 144 -11.57 13.79 1.13
CA ASP A 144 -11.06 14.67 0.09
C ASP A 144 -9.67 14.15 -0.35
N ALA A 145 -9.47 13.99 -1.66
CA ALA A 145 -8.20 13.50 -2.20
C ALA A 145 -7.02 14.45 -1.90
N CYS A 146 -7.28 15.75 -1.72
CA CYS A 146 -6.26 16.79 -1.59
C CYS A 146 -6.23 17.47 -0.22
N LYS A 147 -7.15 17.12 0.69
CA LYS A 147 -7.14 17.60 2.06
C LYS A 147 -7.03 16.41 3.03
N PRO A 148 -5.97 16.36 3.87
CA PRO A 148 -5.85 15.28 4.84
C PRO A 148 -6.94 15.40 5.92
N PRO A 149 -7.37 14.28 6.55
CA PRO A 149 -8.19 14.31 7.76
C PRO A 149 -7.55 15.17 8.86
N GLU A 150 -8.35 15.96 9.55
CA GLU A 150 -7.86 16.90 10.58
C GLU A 150 -7.16 16.21 11.75
N ALA A 151 -7.48 14.94 12.01
CA ALA A 151 -6.82 14.14 13.05
C ALA A 151 -5.34 13.84 12.75
N PHE A 152 -4.88 13.95 11.49
CA PHE A 152 -3.49 13.67 11.14
C PHE A 152 -2.61 14.92 11.17
N ALA A 153 -1.52 14.84 11.92
CA ALA A 153 -0.39 15.76 11.78
C ALA A 153 0.59 15.23 10.71
N LEU A 154 0.70 15.93 9.57
CA LEU A 154 1.59 15.53 8.49
C LEU A 154 3.07 15.61 8.90
N ARG A 155 3.80 14.50 8.73
CA ARG A 155 5.26 14.41 8.96
C ARG A 155 6.09 14.83 7.76
N ARG A 156 5.45 14.99 6.59
CA ARG A 156 6.04 15.56 5.38
C ARG A 156 4.97 16.21 4.52
N LYS A 157 5.39 17.10 3.63
CA LYS A 157 4.48 17.76 2.69
C LYS A 157 3.90 16.74 1.71
N ALA A 158 2.59 16.81 1.52
CA ALA A 158 1.85 16.16 0.44
C ALA A 158 1.26 17.28 -0.43
N ARG A 159 1.34 17.13 -1.75
CA ARG A 159 0.88 18.13 -2.71
C ARG A 159 0.06 17.44 -3.79
N CYS A 160 -1.23 17.76 -3.81
CA CYS A 160 -1.91 17.97 -5.09
C CYS A 160 -1.37 19.26 -5.72
#